data_AF-E6X697-F1
#
_entry.id   AF-E6X697-F1
#
_cell.length_a   1.000
_cell.length_b   1.000
_cell.length_c   1.000
_cell.angle_alpha   90.00
_cell.angle_beta   90.00
_cell.angle_gamma   90.00
#
_symmetry.space_group_name_H-M   'P 1'
#
loop_
_entity.id
_entity.type
_entity.pdbx_description
1 polymer ?
#
loop_
_entity_poly.entity_id
_entity_poly.type
_entity_poly.pdbx_seq_one_letter_code
_entity_poly.pdbx_strand_id
1 'polypeptide(L)'
;MKKFYKYYLLVSTIIILTVLIQSIIQYSLRNQERMAAVINVAGKQRMFSQLVLKDFYECKDYDCNYSELKVALAKLYRTDEVLQNGDEKLGFYPVENPEIIADFKKLQPHLDYIYANLNATDRIAEVSVIELSGHVDSFLKIMDGIVLKFQQESEEEIKTIMIIEVELAVLSLFIILFEIVYIVNPIIRKTTSQNQKLKEISWHQSHAYASHMKNIKDLQHVLKIERKIENKEDLVACVITELDALNEVSENMLKSLESDEEEISKLDILLTKLDKLFDRKK
;
A
#
# COMPACT_ATOMS: atom_id res chain seq x y z
N MET A 1 28.73 -10.28 -4.07
CA MET A 1 27.29 -10.51 -4.32
C MET A 1 26.47 -10.93 -3.09
N LYS A 2 26.95 -11.80 -2.17
CA LYS A 2 26.19 -12.26 -0.98
C LYS A 2 25.99 -11.24 0.17
N LYS A 3 26.50 -10.00 0.12
CA LYS A 3 26.32 -9.03 1.23
C LYS A 3 25.11 -8.11 1.06
N PHE A 4 24.78 -7.74 -0.18
CA PHE A 4 23.74 -6.73 -0.45
C PHE A 4 22.32 -7.30 -0.47
N TYR A 5 22.13 -8.59 -0.76
CA TYR A 5 20.79 -9.19 -0.83
C TYR A 5 20.00 -9.03 0.48
N LYS A 6 20.69 -8.99 1.63
CA LYS A 6 20.04 -8.84 2.95
C LYS A 6 19.48 -7.44 3.20
N TYR A 7 20.13 -6.40 2.68
CA TYR A 7 19.62 -5.03 2.74
C TYR A 7 18.45 -4.83 1.78
N TYR A 8 18.57 -5.37 0.57
CA TYR A 8 17.46 -5.40 -0.38
C TYR A 8 16.27 -6.17 0.17
N LEU A 9 16.51 -7.26 0.93
CA LEU A 9 15.47 -8.01 1.61
C LEU A 9 14.68 -7.12 2.56
N LEU A 10 15.33 -6.47 3.54
CA LEU A 10 14.67 -5.53 4.48
C LEU A 10 13.81 -4.48 3.75
N VAL A 11 14.40 -3.78 2.79
CA VAL A 11 13.69 -2.71 2.06
C VAL A 11 12.53 -3.28 1.24
N SER A 12 12.74 -4.43 0.58
CA SER A 12 11.68 -5.09 -0.18
C SER A 12 10.54 -5.59 0.71
N THR A 13 10.84 -6.12 1.90
CA THR A 13 9.84 -6.55 2.88
C THR A 13 8.95 -5.37 3.27
N ILE A 14 9.55 -4.23 3.64
CA ILE A 14 8.81 -3.02 4.02
C ILE A 14 7.92 -2.54 2.86
N ILE A 15 8.45 -2.46 1.64
CA ILE A 15 7.69 -2.04 0.46
C ILE A 15 6.51 -2.98 0.20
N ILE A 16 6.75 -4.30 0.20
CA ILE A 16 5.73 -5.32 -0.07
C ILE A 16 4.64 -5.25 0.99
N LEU A 17 4.99 -5.22 2.28
CA LEU A 17 4.02 -5.11 3.38
C LEU A 17 3.18 -3.82 3.24
N THR A 18 3.82 -2.69 2.94
CA THR A 18 3.13 -1.41 2.78
C THR A 18 2.15 -1.45 1.60
N VAL A 19 2.59 -1.96 0.45
CA VAL A 19 1.74 -2.05 -0.75
C VAL A 19 0.57 -3.00 -0.52
N LEU A 20 0.78 -4.13 0.15
CA LEU A 20 -0.28 -5.09 0.46
C LEU A 20 -1.34 -4.46 1.39
N ILE A 21 -0.90 -3.84 2.50
CA ILE A 21 -1.81 -3.17 3.45
C ILE A 21 -2.61 -2.08 2.73
N GLN A 22 -1.93 -1.21 1.96
CA GLN A 22 -2.60 -0.14 1.21
C GLN A 22 -3.58 -0.67 0.16
N SER A 23 -3.26 -1.79 -0.50
CA SER A 23 -4.16 -2.40 -1.49
C SER A 23 -5.45 -2.90 -0.84
N ILE A 24 -5.35 -3.53 0.34
CA ILE A 24 -6.52 -3.99 1.11
C ILE A 24 -7.40 -2.82 1.54
N ILE A 25 -6.79 -1.75 2.09
CA ILE A 25 -7.52 -0.54 2.52
C ILE A 25 -8.24 0.10 1.33
N GLN A 26 -7.56 0.28 0.21
CA GLN A 26 -8.15 0.90 -0.98
C GLN A 26 -9.29 0.07 -1.56
N TYR A 27 -9.17 -1.27 -1.53
CA TYR A 27 -10.26 -2.16 -1.90
C TYR A 27 -11.46 -2.00 -0.97
N SER A 28 -11.22 -1.97 0.34
CA SER A 28 -12.26 -1.77 1.36
C SER A 28 -13.01 -0.46 1.20
N LEU A 29 -12.30 0.66 1.00
CA LEU A 29 -12.92 1.98 0.84
C LEU A 29 -13.82 2.03 -0.38
N ARG A 30 -13.39 1.46 -1.51
CA ARG A 30 -14.23 1.37 -2.72
C ARG A 30 -15.49 0.53 -2.49
N ASN A 31 -15.36 -0.55 -1.71
CA ASN A 31 -16.50 -1.38 -1.33
C ASN A 31 -17.50 -0.59 -0.47
N GLN A 32 -17.00 0.16 0.49
CA GLN A 32 -17.79 1.03 1.37
C GLN A 32 -18.53 2.13 0.59
N GLU A 33 -17.85 2.81 -0.34
CA GLU A 33 -18.49 3.83 -1.19
C GLU A 33 -19.66 3.24 -1.98
N ARG A 34 -19.49 2.03 -2.52
CA ARG A 34 -20.56 1.31 -3.24
C ARG A 34 -21.73 1.00 -2.30
N MET A 35 -21.47 0.45 -1.12
CA MET A 35 -22.52 0.13 -0.15
C MET A 35 -23.27 1.38 0.34
N ALA A 36 -22.57 2.50 0.57
CA ALA A 36 -23.19 3.77 0.90
C ALA A 36 -24.14 4.27 -0.22
N ALA A 37 -23.76 4.08 -1.49
CA ALA A 37 -24.61 4.40 -2.63
C ALA A 37 -25.87 3.51 -2.68
N VAL A 38 -25.73 2.20 -2.42
CA VAL A 38 -26.86 1.25 -2.32
C VAL A 38 -27.82 1.67 -1.20
N ILE A 39 -27.32 1.94 0.01
CA ILE A 39 -28.11 2.40 1.15
C ILE A 39 -28.87 3.69 0.83
N ASN A 40 -28.23 4.64 0.13
CA ASN A 40 -28.89 5.88 -0.29
C ASN A 40 -30.03 5.63 -1.29
N VAL A 41 -29.82 4.72 -2.25
CA VAL A 41 -30.86 4.35 -3.23
C VAL A 41 -32.02 3.60 -2.55
N ALA A 42 -31.73 2.68 -1.64
CA ALA A 42 -32.73 2.03 -0.79
C ALA A 42 -33.49 3.07 0.07
N GLY A 43 -32.79 4.07 0.59
CA GLY A 43 -33.39 5.22 1.27
C GLY A 43 -34.36 6.01 0.38
N LYS A 44 -34.00 6.25 -0.88
CA LYS A 44 -34.88 6.91 -1.87
C LYS A 44 -36.11 6.08 -2.20
N GLN A 45 -36.02 4.75 -2.16
CA GLN A 45 -37.18 3.88 -2.38
C GLN A 45 -38.31 4.15 -1.37
N ARG A 46 -37.96 4.39 -0.09
CA ARG A 46 -38.91 4.81 0.95
C ARG A 46 -39.56 6.16 0.64
N MET A 47 -38.76 7.12 0.19
CA MET A 47 -39.29 8.42 -0.22
C MET A 47 -40.21 8.28 -1.44
N PHE A 48 -39.88 7.45 -2.41
CA PHE A 48 -40.71 7.23 -3.60
C PHE A 48 -42.04 6.56 -3.26
N SER A 49 -42.10 5.61 -2.32
CA SER A 49 -43.38 5.00 -1.91
C SER A 49 -44.32 6.03 -1.27
N GLN A 50 -43.77 6.91 -0.43
CA GLN A 50 -44.52 8.02 0.17
C GLN A 50 -44.92 9.09 -0.86
N LEU A 51 -44.05 9.39 -1.83
CA LEU A 51 -44.35 10.31 -2.91
C LEU A 51 -45.50 9.78 -3.79
N VAL A 52 -45.48 8.49 -4.12
CA VAL A 52 -46.58 7.83 -4.85
C VAL A 52 -47.90 7.96 -4.09
N LEU A 53 -47.89 7.75 -2.78
CA LEU A 53 -49.08 7.90 -1.95
C LEU A 53 -49.57 9.35 -1.90
N LYS A 54 -48.65 10.31 -1.71
CA LYS A 54 -48.96 11.75 -1.73
C LYS A 54 -49.61 12.15 -3.06
N ASP A 55 -48.99 11.82 -4.18
CA ASP A 55 -49.47 12.21 -5.51
C ASP A 55 -50.80 11.50 -5.83
N PHE A 56 -51.00 10.26 -5.35
CA PHE A 56 -52.30 9.60 -5.42
C PHE A 56 -53.40 10.38 -4.67
N TYR A 57 -53.14 10.86 -3.45
CA TYR A 57 -54.10 11.69 -2.71
C TYR A 57 -54.43 12.97 -3.47
N GLU A 58 -53.42 13.68 -3.99
CA GLU A 58 -53.62 14.90 -4.76
C GLU A 58 -54.50 14.64 -6.00
N CYS A 59 -54.29 13.52 -6.70
CA CYS A 59 -55.08 13.16 -7.88
C CYS A 59 -56.46 12.59 -7.57
N LYS A 60 -56.72 12.17 -6.33
CA LYS A 60 -58.04 11.72 -5.88
C LYS A 60 -58.95 12.89 -5.56
N ASP A 61 -58.41 13.94 -4.95
CA ASP A 61 -59.17 15.06 -4.39
C ASP A 61 -59.23 16.28 -5.34
N TYR A 62 -58.36 16.36 -6.35
CA TYR A 62 -58.27 17.48 -7.29
C TYR A 62 -58.14 17.03 -8.76
N ASP A 63 -58.39 17.96 -9.69
CA ASP A 63 -58.09 17.76 -11.11
C ASP A 63 -56.57 17.70 -11.30
N CYS A 64 -56.05 16.49 -11.54
CA CYS A 64 -54.63 16.19 -11.52
C CYS A 64 -54.10 15.81 -12.90
N ASN A 65 -52.89 16.28 -13.20
CA ASN A 65 -52.05 15.69 -14.23
C ASN A 65 -51.29 14.49 -13.66
N TYR A 66 -51.72 13.28 -14.01
CA TYR A 66 -51.12 12.00 -13.56
C TYR A 66 -49.65 11.79 -13.98
N SER A 67 -49.03 12.74 -14.70
CA SER A 67 -47.63 12.64 -15.11
C SER A 67 -46.67 12.51 -13.92
N GLU A 68 -46.87 13.29 -12.85
CA GLU A 68 -46.00 13.25 -11.66
C GLU A 68 -46.11 11.90 -10.94
N LEU A 69 -47.35 11.44 -10.71
CA LEU A 69 -47.63 10.12 -10.14
C LEU A 69 -46.99 8.99 -10.97
N LYS A 70 -47.10 9.03 -12.30
CA LYS A 70 -46.47 8.03 -13.18
C LYS A 70 -44.96 8.03 -13.06
N VAL A 71 -44.35 9.21 -12.98
CA VAL A 71 -42.89 9.34 -12.81
C VAL A 71 -42.46 8.80 -11.45
N ALA A 72 -43.19 9.12 -10.38
CA ALA A 72 -42.92 8.61 -9.04
C ALA A 72 -43.06 7.07 -8.99
N LEU A 73 -44.11 6.52 -9.59
CA LEU A 73 -44.35 5.08 -9.66
C LEU A 73 -43.26 4.35 -10.46
N ALA A 74 -42.87 4.90 -11.61
CA ALA A 74 -41.78 4.34 -12.42
C ALA A 74 -40.45 4.35 -11.66
N LYS A 75 -40.15 5.43 -10.92
CA LYS A 75 -38.95 5.51 -10.07
C LYS A 75 -39.00 4.50 -8.94
N LEU A 76 -40.14 4.32 -8.28
CA LEU A 76 -40.32 3.33 -7.22
C LEU A 76 -40.02 1.91 -7.73
N TYR A 77 -40.65 1.53 -8.85
CA TYR A 77 -40.49 0.19 -9.44
C TYR A 77 -39.07 -0.04 -9.97
N ARG A 78 -38.49 0.93 -10.69
CA ARG A 78 -37.11 0.82 -11.19
C ARG A 78 -36.09 0.74 -10.06
N THR A 79 -36.30 1.48 -8.98
CA THR A 79 -35.40 1.44 -7.81
C THR A 79 -35.41 0.06 -7.18
N ASP A 80 -36.59 -0.55 -7.06
CA ASP A 80 -36.72 -1.91 -6.55
C ASP A 80 -35.95 -2.94 -7.40
N GLU A 81 -36.13 -2.89 -8.72
CA GLU A 81 -35.43 -3.77 -9.67
C GLU A 81 -33.91 -3.60 -9.58
N VAL A 82 -33.43 -2.36 -9.54
CA VAL A 82 -32.00 -2.02 -9.45
C VAL A 82 -31.39 -2.51 -8.13
N LEU A 83 -32.13 -2.43 -7.02
CA LEU A 83 -31.64 -2.91 -5.74
C LEU A 83 -31.55 -4.43 -5.71
N GLN A 84 -32.53 -5.15 -6.27
CA GLN A 84 -32.55 -6.62 -6.28
C GLN A 84 -31.55 -7.23 -7.27
N ASN A 85 -31.53 -6.72 -8.51
CA ASN A 85 -30.80 -7.33 -9.62
C ASN A 85 -29.46 -6.63 -9.94
N GLY A 86 -29.18 -5.50 -9.31
CA GLY A 86 -28.02 -4.67 -9.63
C GLY A 86 -28.20 -3.83 -10.89
N ASP A 87 -27.21 -2.98 -11.15
CA ASP A 87 -27.08 -2.16 -12.35
C ASP A 87 -25.60 -1.81 -12.52
N GLU A 88 -24.95 -2.39 -13.53
CA GLU A 88 -23.51 -2.20 -13.78
C GLU A 88 -23.15 -0.72 -14.00
N LYS A 89 -24.06 0.09 -14.57
CA LYS A 89 -23.81 1.52 -14.79
C LYS A 89 -23.77 2.31 -13.50
N LEU A 90 -24.50 1.85 -12.49
CA LEU A 90 -24.49 2.40 -11.14
C LEU A 90 -23.43 1.72 -10.25
N GLY A 91 -22.76 0.69 -10.76
CA GLY A 91 -21.81 -0.13 -10.01
C GLY A 91 -22.50 -0.97 -8.94
N PHE A 92 -23.77 -1.33 -9.11
CA PHE A 92 -24.52 -2.15 -8.16
C PHE A 92 -24.53 -3.61 -8.60
N TYR A 93 -24.36 -4.51 -7.65
CA TYR A 93 -24.45 -5.95 -7.86
C TYR A 93 -25.78 -6.48 -7.32
N PRO A 94 -26.26 -7.64 -7.81
CA PRO A 94 -27.40 -8.32 -7.25
C PRO A 94 -27.26 -8.54 -5.73
N VAL A 95 -28.38 -8.50 -5.00
CA VAL A 95 -28.37 -8.85 -3.58
C VAL A 95 -28.00 -10.31 -3.42
N GLU A 96 -27.01 -10.60 -2.58
CA GLU A 96 -26.60 -11.97 -2.26
C GLU A 96 -27.10 -12.42 -0.87
N ASN A 97 -27.32 -11.47 0.04
CA ASN A 97 -27.74 -11.76 1.40
C ASN A 97 -29.15 -12.40 1.42
N PRO A 98 -29.29 -13.65 1.88
CA PRO A 98 -30.55 -14.39 1.84
C PRO A 98 -31.65 -13.75 2.69
N GLU A 99 -31.29 -13.05 3.77
CA GLU A 99 -32.27 -12.37 4.62
C GLU A 99 -32.85 -11.13 3.93
N ILE A 100 -32.03 -10.39 3.19
CA ILE A 100 -32.47 -9.23 2.42
C ILE A 100 -33.33 -9.68 1.24
N ILE A 101 -32.92 -10.74 0.53
CA ILE A 101 -33.73 -11.36 -0.53
C ILE A 101 -35.10 -11.81 0.00
N ALA A 102 -35.13 -12.41 1.20
CA ALA A 102 -36.39 -12.84 1.81
C ALA A 102 -37.32 -11.67 2.14
N ASP A 103 -36.78 -10.51 2.54
CA ASP A 103 -37.59 -9.32 2.80
C ASP A 103 -38.07 -8.64 1.53
N PHE A 104 -37.27 -8.59 0.46
CA PHE A 104 -37.75 -8.15 -0.86
C PHE A 104 -38.91 -9.03 -1.36
N LYS A 105 -38.85 -10.35 -1.15
CA LYS A 105 -39.98 -11.25 -1.46
C LYS A 105 -41.25 -10.93 -0.68
N LYS A 106 -41.15 -10.46 0.57
CA LYS A 106 -42.31 -10.03 1.37
C LYS A 106 -42.81 -8.65 0.94
N LEU A 107 -41.93 -7.78 0.45
CA LEU A 107 -42.23 -6.45 -0.05
C LEU A 107 -42.93 -6.50 -1.42
N GLN A 108 -42.58 -7.48 -2.26
CA GLN A 108 -43.06 -7.59 -3.64
C GLN A 108 -44.59 -7.55 -3.79
N PRO A 109 -45.41 -8.29 -3.01
CA PRO A 109 -46.87 -8.23 -3.16
C PRO A 109 -47.45 -6.84 -2.91
N HIS A 110 -46.80 -6.03 -2.05
CA HIS A 110 -47.24 -4.66 -1.82
C HIS A 110 -46.86 -3.74 -2.98
N LEU A 111 -45.65 -3.89 -3.52
CA LEU A 111 -45.21 -3.15 -4.70
C LEU A 111 -46.08 -3.48 -5.93
N ASP A 112 -46.38 -4.76 -6.14
CA ASP A 112 -47.23 -5.22 -7.24
C ASP A 112 -48.65 -4.68 -7.13
N TYR A 113 -49.22 -4.64 -5.91
CA TYR A 113 -50.53 -4.03 -5.67
C TYR A 113 -50.53 -2.54 -6.00
N ILE A 114 -49.53 -1.78 -5.53
CA ILE A 114 -49.38 -0.34 -5.83
C ILE A 114 -49.28 -0.13 -7.34
N TYR A 115 -48.44 -0.92 -8.01
CA TYR A 115 -48.23 -0.79 -9.45
C TYR A 115 -49.49 -1.14 -10.26
N ALA A 116 -50.14 -2.26 -9.96
CA ALA A 116 -51.32 -2.71 -10.68
C ALA A 116 -52.49 -1.71 -10.60
N ASN A 117 -52.64 -1.02 -9.45
CA ASN A 117 -53.73 -0.06 -9.24
C ASN A 117 -53.43 1.35 -9.77
N LEU A 118 -52.15 1.74 -9.89
CA LEU A 118 -51.77 3.11 -10.25
C LEU A 118 -51.16 3.26 -11.65
N ASN A 119 -50.78 2.17 -12.32
CA ASN A 119 -50.20 2.22 -13.66
C ASN A 119 -51.22 2.66 -14.73
N ALA A 120 -52.50 2.30 -14.54
CA ALA A 120 -53.60 2.64 -15.44
C ALA A 120 -54.41 3.83 -14.88
N THR A 121 -54.30 5.00 -15.51
CA THR A 121 -54.83 6.27 -15.00
C THR A 121 -56.35 6.37 -14.99
N ASP A 122 -57.02 5.61 -15.85
CA ASP A 122 -58.47 5.52 -15.97
C ASP A 122 -59.15 4.93 -14.74
N ARG A 123 -58.42 4.14 -13.93
CA ARG A 123 -58.98 3.42 -12.78
C ARG A 123 -58.61 4.02 -11.42
N ILE A 124 -57.75 5.04 -11.39
CA ILE A 124 -57.25 5.64 -10.15
C ILE A 124 -58.40 6.20 -9.28
N ALA A 125 -59.45 6.73 -9.91
CA ALA A 125 -60.64 7.22 -9.22
C ALA A 125 -61.42 6.10 -8.47
N GLU A 126 -61.25 4.83 -8.83
CA GLU A 126 -61.91 3.68 -8.21
C GLU A 126 -61.07 3.04 -7.10
N VAL A 127 -59.76 3.33 -7.05
CA VAL A 127 -58.84 2.75 -6.07
C VAL A 127 -59.21 3.19 -4.65
N SER A 128 -59.29 2.21 -3.74
CA SER A 128 -59.51 2.43 -2.32
C SER A 128 -58.31 3.09 -1.67
N VAL A 129 -58.53 4.28 -1.09
CA VAL A 129 -57.51 5.02 -0.35
C VAL A 129 -56.97 4.22 0.83
N ILE A 130 -57.88 3.57 1.58
CA ILE A 130 -57.52 2.81 2.78
C ILE A 130 -56.65 1.60 2.41
N GLU A 131 -57.00 0.91 1.33
CA GLU A 131 -56.27 -0.28 0.89
C GLU A 131 -54.89 0.08 0.33
N LEU A 132 -54.82 1.07 -0.56
CA LEU A 132 -53.54 1.53 -1.12
C LEU A 132 -52.59 2.05 -0.04
N SER A 133 -53.10 2.88 0.88
CA SER A 133 -52.31 3.40 2.01
C SER A 133 -51.79 2.25 2.89
N GLY A 134 -52.62 1.25 3.20
CA GLY A 134 -52.19 0.07 3.95
C GLY A 134 -51.08 -0.74 3.25
N HIS A 135 -51.12 -0.86 1.92
CA HIS A 135 -50.05 -1.47 1.15
C HIS A 135 -48.76 -0.63 1.16
N VAL A 136 -48.87 0.70 1.04
CA VAL A 136 -47.71 1.62 1.12
C VAL A 136 -47.06 1.60 2.51
N ASP A 137 -47.86 1.58 3.58
CA ASP A 137 -47.35 1.49 4.95
C ASP A 137 -46.63 0.17 5.22
N SER A 138 -47.21 -0.93 4.74
CA SER A 138 -46.58 -2.26 4.84
C SER A 138 -45.29 -2.32 4.03
N PHE A 139 -45.29 -1.77 2.81
CA PHE A 139 -44.09 -1.60 1.99
C PHE A 139 -43.02 -0.81 2.74
N LEU A 140 -43.37 0.36 3.29
CA LEU A 140 -42.44 1.24 3.98
C LEU A 140 -41.77 0.54 5.17
N LYS A 141 -42.57 -0.15 6.00
CA LYS A 141 -42.08 -0.89 7.16
C LYS A 141 -41.09 -2.00 6.78
N ILE A 142 -41.36 -2.76 5.72
CA ILE A 142 -40.43 -3.79 5.24
C ILE A 142 -39.17 -3.13 4.67
N MET A 143 -39.34 -2.05 3.92
CA MET A 143 -38.24 -1.31 3.30
C MET A 143 -37.30 -0.69 4.35
N ASP A 144 -37.82 -0.19 5.47
CA ASP A 144 -37.00 0.25 6.60
C ASP A 144 -36.13 -0.88 7.15
N GLY A 145 -36.68 -2.09 7.24
CA GLY A 145 -35.94 -3.29 7.62
C GLY A 145 -34.84 -3.66 6.62
N ILE A 146 -35.13 -3.56 5.31
CA ILE A 146 -34.14 -3.80 4.24
C ILE A 146 -33.00 -2.77 4.31
N VAL A 147 -33.33 -1.48 4.45
CA VAL A 147 -32.33 -0.41 4.59
C VAL A 147 -31.43 -0.67 5.80
N LEU A 148 -32.02 -1.06 6.94
CA LEU A 148 -31.26 -1.38 8.15
C LEU A 148 -30.33 -2.58 7.93
N LYS A 149 -30.78 -3.62 7.23
CA LYS A 149 -29.94 -4.78 6.93
C LYS A 149 -28.78 -4.44 6.00
N PHE A 150 -29.00 -3.62 4.97
CA PHE A 150 -27.90 -3.11 4.15
C PHE A 150 -26.88 -2.30 4.97
N GLN A 151 -27.36 -1.50 5.93
CA GLN A 151 -26.48 -0.77 6.85
C GLN A 151 -25.68 -1.73 7.73
N GLN A 152 -26.34 -2.71 8.35
CA GLN A 152 -25.70 -3.71 9.22
C GLN A 152 -24.64 -4.52 8.48
N GLU A 153 -24.97 -5.03 7.29
CA GLU A 153 -24.05 -5.78 6.44
C GLU A 153 -22.82 -4.94 6.09
N SER A 154 -23.02 -3.69 5.68
CA SER A 154 -21.91 -2.77 5.40
C SER A 154 -21.05 -2.49 6.64
N GLU A 155 -21.65 -2.34 7.83
CA GLU A 155 -20.92 -2.11 9.08
C GLU A 155 -20.13 -3.33 9.55
N GLU A 156 -20.67 -4.53 9.37
CA GLU A 156 -20.01 -5.79 9.73
C GLU A 156 -18.80 -6.04 8.84
N GLU A 157 -18.91 -5.83 7.52
CA GLU A 157 -17.78 -5.91 6.61
C GLU A 157 -16.66 -4.95 7.01
N ILE A 158 -17.00 -3.70 7.35
CA ILE A 158 -16.02 -2.69 7.80
C ILE A 158 -15.33 -3.13 9.09
N LYS A 159 -16.07 -3.63 10.08
CA LYS A 159 -15.50 -4.09 11.35
C LYS A 159 -14.52 -5.23 11.14
N THR A 160 -14.85 -6.21 10.30
CA THR A 160 -13.96 -7.32 9.97
C THR A 160 -12.67 -6.81 9.32
N ILE A 161 -12.75 -5.85 8.39
CA ILE A 161 -11.57 -5.29 7.74
C ILE A 161 -10.70 -4.50 8.72
N MET A 162 -11.29 -3.72 9.62
CA MET A 162 -10.55 -2.99 10.66
C MET A 162 -9.77 -3.93 11.59
N ILE A 163 -10.34 -5.08 11.96
CA ILE A 163 -9.66 -6.07 12.81
C ILE A 163 -8.46 -6.66 12.04
N ILE A 164 -8.67 -7.08 10.79
CA ILE A 164 -7.62 -7.63 9.93
C ILE A 164 -6.48 -6.62 9.73
N GLU A 165 -6.79 -5.33 9.56
CA GLU A 165 -5.80 -4.28 9.41
C GLU A 165 -4.87 -4.19 10.63
N VAL A 166 -5.46 -4.17 11.84
CA VAL A 166 -4.70 -4.11 13.09
C VAL A 166 -3.82 -5.35 13.26
N GLU A 167 -4.36 -6.54 12.99
CA GLU A 167 -3.60 -7.79 13.05
C GLU A 167 -2.41 -7.78 12.08
N LEU A 168 -2.61 -7.34 10.83
CA LEU A 168 -1.55 -7.23 9.82
C LEU A 168 -0.51 -6.16 10.19
N ALA A 169 -0.92 -5.04 10.78
CA ALA A 169 0.00 -4.00 11.24
C ALA A 169 0.89 -4.50 12.38
N VAL A 170 0.31 -5.20 13.36
CA VAL A 170 1.05 -5.82 14.46
C VAL A 170 2.00 -6.90 13.95
N LEU A 171 1.54 -7.76 13.03
CA LEU A 171 2.39 -8.77 12.40
C LEU A 171 3.56 -8.14 11.62
N SER A 172 3.29 -7.08 10.86
CA SER A 172 4.30 -6.33 10.11
C SER A 172 5.36 -5.73 11.03
N LEU A 173 4.93 -5.19 12.18
CA LEU A 173 5.84 -4.68 13.20
C LEU A 173 6.75 -5.80 13.76
N PHE A 174 6.20 -6.98 14.05
CA PHE A 174 6.99 -8.12 14.49
C PHE A 174 8.01 -8.58 13.43
N ILE A 175 7.61 -8.60 12.16
CA ILE A 175 8.52 -8.93 11.05
C ILE A 175 9.68 -7.92 10.99
N ILE A 176 9.38 -6.62 11.05
CA ILE A 176 10.42 -5.57 11.03
C ILE A 176 11.34 -5.70 12.25
N LEU A 177 10.80 -5.95 13.44
CA LEU A 177 11.60 -6.14 14.65
C LEU A 177 12.53 -7.35 14.51
N PHE A 178 12.02 -8.45 13.96
CA PHE A 178 12.80 -9.65 13.67
C PHE A 178 13.92 -9.36 12.67
N GLU A 179 13.62 -8.65 11.57
CA GLU A 179 14.64 -8.25 10.59
C GLU A 179 15.70 -7.34 11.23
N ILE A 180 15.33 -6.41 12.11
CA ILE A 180 16.29 -5.55 12.82
C ILE A 180 17.25 -6.40 13.67
N VAL A 181 16.71 -7.30 14.49
CA VAL A 181 17.52 -8.10 15.43
C VAL A 181 18.40 -9.11 14.70
N TYR A 182 17.88 -9.81 13.69
CA TYR A 182 18.55 -10.95 13.05
C TYR A 182 19.22 -10.63 11.72
N ILE A 183 18.87 -9.51 11.07
CA ILE A 183 19.47 -9.09 9.79
C ILE A 183 20.28 -7.81 9.98
N VAL A 184 19.67 -6.73 10.46
CA VAL A 184 20.33 -5.41 10.51
C VAL A 184 21.49 -5.39 11.50
N ASN A 185 21.27 -5.77 12.76
CA ASN A 185 22.29 -5.79 13.82
C ASN A 185 23.56 -6.60 13.45
N PRO A 186 23.46 -7.87 12.98
CA PRO A 186 24.65 -8.63 12.63
C PRO A 186 25.38 -8.05 11.42
N ILE A 187 24.68 -7.43 10.48
CA ILE A 187 25.34 -6.78 9.35
C ILE A 187 26.12 -5.56 9.83
N ILE A 188 25.54 -4.69 10.66
CA ILE A 188 26.23 -3.53 11.22
C ILE A 188 27.50 -3.98 11.95
N ARG A 189 27.41 -4.98 12.83
CA ARG A 189 28.57 -5.52 13.56
C ARG A 189 29.66 -6.03 12.62
N LYS A 190 29.28 -6.75 11.56
CA LYS A 190 30.23 -7.29 10.58
C LYS A 190 30.92 -6.18 9.79
N THR A 191 30.17 -5.18 9.31
CA THR A 191 30.73 -4.04 8.58
C THR A 191 31.67 -3.23 9.46
N THR A 192 31.30 -2.94 10.72
CA THR A 192 32.17 -2.21 11.66
C THR A 192 33.45 -2.99 11.95
N SER A 193 33.37 -4.32 12.14
CA SER A 193 34.55 -5.15 12.33
C SER A 193 35.45 -5.19 11.09
N GLN A 194 34.87 -5.23 9.89
CA GLN A 194 35.63 -5.17 8.64
C GLN A 194 36.34 -3.83 8.47
N ASN A 195 35.65 -2.71 8.73
CA ASN A 195 36.24 -1.38 8.70
C ASN A 195 37.37 -1.21 9.73
N GLN A 196 37.21 -1.79 10.93
CA GLN A 196 38.27 -1.78 11.94
C GLN A 196 39.51 -2.54 11.48
N LYS A 197 39.35 -3.75 10.92
CA LYS A 197 40.47 -4.53 10.37
C LYS A 197 41.16 -3.81 9.22
N LEU A 198 40.39 -3.18 8.33
CA LEU A 198 40.93 -2.41 7.22
C LEU A 198 41.75 -1.21 7.74
N LYS A 199 41.23 -0.51 8.76
CA LYS A 199 41.92 0.59 9.44
C LYS A 199 43.21 0.12 10.12
N GLU A 200 43.21 -1.05 10.74
CA GLU A 200 44.39 -1.64 11.38
C GLU A 200 45.47 -2.00 10.34
N ILE A 201 45.09 -2.63 9.24
CA ILE A 201 46.01 -2.93 8.12
C ILE A 201 46.61 -1.65 7.54
N SER A 202 45.76 -0.65 7.26
CA SER A 202 46.20 0.65 6.76
C SER A 202 47.15 1.36 7.75
N TRP A 203 46.86 1.28 9.05
CA TRP A 203 47.72 1.83 10.10
C TRP A 203 49.08 1.14 10.14
N HIS A 204 49.13 -0.19 10.10
CA HIS A 204 50.38 -0.95 10.07
C HIS A 204 51.23 -0.65 8.84
N GLN A 205 50.61 -0.61 7.67
CA GLN A 205 51.30 -0.24 6.43
C GLN A 205 51.87 1.17 6.54
N SER A 206 51.09 2.14 7.05
CA SER A 206 51.55 3.52 7.25
C SER A 206 52.72 3.62 8.21
N HIS A 207 52.70 2.83 9.30
CA HIS A 207 53.79 2.77 10.26
C HIS A 207 55.06 2.16 9.67
N ALA A 208 54.94 1.03 8.95
CA ALA A 208 56.06 0.38 8.27
C ALA A 208 56.70 1.33 7.25
N TYR A 209 55.89 2.00 6.43
CA TYR A 209 56.35 3.00 5.46
C TYR A 209 57.15 4.13 6.15
N ALA A 210 56.62 4.68 7.24
CA ALA A 210 57.29 5.73 8.01
C ALA A 210 58.62 5.25 8.62
N SER A 211 58.70 3.99 9.06
CA SER A 211 59.92 3.38 9.61
C SER A 211 61.01 3.23 8.54
N HIS A 212 60.69 2.62 7.40
CA HIS A 212 61.62 2.48 6.27
C HIS A 212 62.10 3.86 5.78
N MET A 213 61.19 4.84 5.68
CA MET A 213 61.54 6.21 5.32
C MET A 213 62.54 6.84 6.32
N LYS A 214 62.37 6.58 7.62
CA LYS A 214 63.31 7.04 8.64
C LYS A 214 64.69 6.39 8.50
N ASN A 215 64.74 5.06 8.32
CA ASN A 215 66.00 4.33 8.13
C ASN A 215 66.78 4.86 6.92
N ILE A 216 66.08 5.09 5.79
CA ILE A 216 66.69 5.67 4.58
C ILE A 216 67.29 7.06 4.90
N LYS A 217 66.57 7.90 5.64
CA LYS A 217 67.06 9.24 6.02
C LYS A 217 68.30 9.17 6.94
N ASP A 218 68.32 8.23 7.87
CA ASP A 218 69.44 8.01 8.79
C ASP A 218 70.68 7.48 8.02
N LEU A 219 70.50 6.49 7.14
CA LEU A 219 71.56 5.98 6.26
C LEU A 219 72.10 7.06 5.33
N GLN A 220 71.23 7.89 4.75
CA GLN A 220 71.62 9.03 3.93
C GLN A 220 72.47 10.04 4.72
N HIS A 221 72.19 10.24 6.01
CA HIS A 221 73.00 11.10 6.87
C HIS A 221 74.39 10.50 7.11
N VAL A 222 74.48 9.20 7.41
CA VAL A 222 75.76 8.49 7.62
C VAL A 222 76.60 8.49 6.35
N LEU A 223 76.00 8.23 5.19
CA LEU A 223 76.64 8.28 3.87
C LEU A 223 77.32 9.63 3.57
N LYS A 224 76.76 10.73 4.05
CA LYS A 224 77.32 12.08 3.87
C LYS A 224 78.59 12.31 4.70
N ILE A 225 78.77 11.60 5.81
CA ILE A 225 79.85 11.82 6.78
C ILE A 225 80.95 10.76 6.66
N GLU A 226 80.61 9.55 6.19
CA GLU A 226 81.56 8.45 6.00
C GLU A 226 82.70 8.84 5.03
N ARG A 227 83.93 8.47 5.36
CA ARG A 227 85.14 8.80 4.60
C ARG A 227 85.76 7.58 3.92
N LYS A 228 85.51 6.37 4.41
CA LYS A 228 85.99 5.13 3.79
C LYS A 228 85.11 4.73 2.62
N ILE A 229 85.73 4.46 1.46
CA ILE A 229 85.02 4.09 0.22
C ILE A 229 84.34 2.72 0.38
N GLU A 230 85.01 1.74 0.98
CA GLU A 230 84.50 0.38 1.23
C GLU A 230 83.20 0.41 2.07
N ASN A 231 83.18 1.16 3.18
CA ASN A 231 81.99 1.35 4.01
C ASN A 231 80.82 2.05 3.26
N LYS A 232 81.11 2.87 2.24
CA LYS A 232 80.06 3.55 1.46
C LYS A 232 79.34 2.59 0.53
N GLU A 233 80.02 1.60 -0.04
CA GLU A 233 79.41 0.59 -0.90
C GLU A 233 78.40 -0.24 -0.10
N ASP A 234 78.78 -0.67 1.12
CA ASP A 234 77.89 -1.38 2.04
C ASP A 234 76.67 -0.54 2.47
N LEU A 235 76.87 0.75 2.76
CA LEU A 235 75.77 1.67 3.11
C LEU A 235 74.82 1.91 1.94
N VAL A 236 75.32 1.99 0.69
CA VAL A 236 74.49 2.10 -0.51
C VAL A 236 73.65 0.83 -0.70
N ALA A 237 74.24 -0.36 -0.51
CA ALA A 237 73.49 -1.61 -0.57
C ALA A 237 72.37 -1.67 0.48
N CYS A 238 72.61 -1.15 1.69
CA CYS A 238 71.60 -1.04 2.73
C CYS A 238 70.46 -0.07 2.35
N VAL A 239 70.77 1.08 1.74
CA VAL A 239 69.76 2.02 1.23
C VAL A 239 68.90 1.40 0.13
N ILE A 240 69.50 0.64 -0.79
CA ILE A 240 68.76 -0.07 -1.85
C ILE A 240 67.79 -1.08 -1.22
N THR A 241 68.26 -1.84 -0.22
CA THR A 241 67.42 -2.83 0.48
C THR A 241 66.21 -2.17 1.18
N GLU A 242 66.41 -1.03 1.83
CA GLU A 242 65.32 -0.28 2.47
C GLU A 242 64.36 0.36 1.44
N LEU A 243 64.87 0.81 0.29
CA LEU A 243 64.04 1.31 -0.81
C LEU A 243 63.18 0.19 -1.42
N ASP A 244 63.73 -1.01 -1.59
CA ASP A 244 63.00 -2.18 -2.07
C ASP A 244 61.87 -2.56 -1.10
N ALA A 245 62.16 -2.59 0.21
CA ALA A 245 61.16 -2.83 1.25
C ALA A 245 60.08 -1.73 1.31
N LEU A 246 60.47 -0.45 1.16
CA LEU A 246 59.54 0.67 1.08
C LEU A 246 58.61 0.55 -0.14
N ASN A 247 59.16 0.14 -1.29
CA ASN A 247 58.39 -0.07 -2.51
C ASN A 247 57.37 -1.21 -2.34
N GLU A 248 57.76 -2.31 -1.69
CA GLU A 248 56.84 -3.42 -1.36
C GLU A 248 55.67 -2.96 -0.46
N VAL A 249 55.95 -2.18 0.58
CA VAL A 249 54.90 -1.62 1.45
C VAL A 249 54.00 -0.65 0.68
N SER A 250 54.56 0.18 -0.19
CA SER A 250 53.81 1.10 -1.06
C SER A 250 52.89 0.37 -2.04
N GLU A 251 53.37 -0.70 -2.68
CA GLU A 251 52.55 -1.55 -3.54
C GLU A 251 51.40 -2.22 -2.77
N ASN A 252 51.66 -2.65 -1.53
CA ASN A 252 50.63 -3.25 -0.68
C ASN A 252 49.56 -2.23 -0.24
N MET A 253 49.93 -0.97 -0.03
CA MET A 253 48.97 0.13 0.19
C MET A 253 48.10 0.37 -1.04
N LEU A 254 48.73 0.48 -2.23
CA LEU A 254 48.02 0.68 -3.50
C LEU A 254 47.02 -0.44 -3.78
N LYS A 255 47.43 -1.70 -3.61
CA LYS A 255 46.53 -2.87 -3.74
C LYS A 255 45.34 -2.83 -2.77
N SER A 256 45.56 -2.30 -1.57
CA SER A 256 44.49 -2.16 -0.57
C SER A 256 43.48 -1.09 -0.99
N LEU A 257 43.94 -0.01 -1.61
CA LEU A 257 43.09 1.08 -2.13
C LEU A 257 42.33 0.70 -3.41
N GLU A 258 42.97 -0.01 -4.35
CA GLU A 258 42.31 -0.50 -5.57
C GLU A 258 41.14 -1.45 -5.25
N SER A 259 41.25 -2.22 -4.16
CA SER A 259 40.16 -3.10 -3.71
C SER A 259 38.91 -2.35 -3.22
N ASP A 260 39.08 -1.12 -2.71
CA ASP A 260 37.99 -0.24 -2.27
C ASP A 260 37.35 0.51 -3.45
N GLU A 261 38.15 0.98 -4.43
CA GLU A 261 37.65 1.65 -5.64
C GLU A 261 36.77 0.72 -6.49
N GLU A 262 37.10 -0.56 -6.57
CA GLU A 262 36.32 -1.55 -7.32
C GLU A 262 34.94 -1.85 -6.68
N GLU A 263 34.78 -1.64 -5.36
CA GLU A 263 33.47 -1.72 -4.68
C GLU A 263 32.63 -0.45 -4.89
N ILE A 264 33.24 0.74 -4.88
CA ILE A 264 32.57 2.02 -5.13
C ILE A 264 32.06 2.11 -6.57
N SER A 265 32.90 1.71 -7.55
CA SER A 265 32.53 1.66 -8.97
C SER A 265 31.29 0.78 -9.24
N LYS A 266 31.18 -0.37 -8.56
CA LYS A 266 30.00 -1.26 -8.69
C LYS A 266 28.72 -0.64 -8.10
N LEU A 267 28.83 0.14 -7.03
CA LEU A 267 27.71 0.86 -6.43
C LEU A 267 27.24 2.00 -7.34
N ASP A 268 28.17 2.73 -7.95
CA ASP A 268 27.88 3.81 -8.89
C ASP A 268 27.21 3.30 -10.17
N ILE A 269 27.63 2.14 -10.68
CA ILE A 269 26.98 1.45 -11.80
C ILE A 269 25.54 1.03 -11.46
N LEU A 270 25.26 0.69 -10.19
CA LEU A 270 23.91 0.32 -9.74
C LEU A 270 23.02 1.56 -9.55
N LEU A 271 23.55 2.64 -8.99
CA LEU A 271 22.84 3.91 -8.82
C LEU A 271 22.50 4.54 -10.19
N THR A 272 23.44 4.57 -11.12
CA THR A 272 23.20 5.06 -12.49
C THR A 272 22.19 4.21 -13.26
N LYS A 273 22.07 2.91 -12.96
CA LYS A 273 20.98 2.06 -13.52
C LYS A 273 19.63 2.37 -12.89
N LEU A 274 19.59 2.66 -11.59
CA LEU A 274 18.38 3.06 -10.88
C LEU A 274 17.87 4.43 -11.37
N ASP A 275 18.75 5.42 -11.51
CA ASP A 275 18.40 6.75 -12.04
C ASP A 275 17.82 6.64 -13.46
N LYS A 276 18.42 5.81 -14.33
CA LYS A 276 17.88 5.55 -15.67
C LYS A 276 16.50 4.87 -15.69
N LEU A 277 16.13 4.15 -14.63
CA LEU A 277 14.80 3.56 -14.48
C LEU A 277 13.76 4.58 -13.99
N PHE A 278 14.18 5.55 -13.17
CA PHE A 278 13.32 6.64 -12.72
C PHE A 278 13.11 7.72 -13.78
N ASP A 279 14.12 8.02 -14.60
CA ASP A 279 13.99 8.96 -15.72
C ASP A 279 13.17 8.42 -16.90
N ARG A 280 13.01 7.10 -17.03
CA ARG A 280 12.13 6.48 -18.05
C ARG A 280 10.64 6.52 -17.70
N LYS A 281 10.27 7.07 -16.53
CA LYS A 281 8.89 7.15 -16.04
C LYS A 281 8.31 8.58 -16.05
N LYS A 282 8.98 9.52 -16.70
CA LYS A 282 8.50 10.87 -16.97
C LYS A 282 8.19 11.03 -18.45
#